data_AF-D9PFH0-F1
#
_entry.id   AF-D9PFH0-F1
#
_cell.length_a   1.000
_cell.length_b   1.000
_cell.length_c   1.000
_cell.angle_alpha   90.00
_cell.angle_beta   90.00
_cell.angle_gamma   90.00
#
_symmetry.space_group_name_H-M   'P 1'
#
loop_
_entity.id
_entity.type
_entity.pdbx_description
1 polymer ?
#
loop_
_entity_poly.entity_id
_entity_poly.type
_entity_poly.pdbx_seq_one_letter_code
_entity_poly.pdbx_strand_id
1 'polypeptide(L)' 'RMTHLGFDLAARLEGRMVDDNGRVVSEESLNRDRARLLAFYQRMDARGIPAGGERSLRLFV' A
#
# COMPACT_ATOMS: atom_id res chain seq x y z
N ARG A 1 -5.37 -4.58 -9.12
CA ARG A 1 -6.01 -4.08 -10.36
C ARG A 1 -5.43 -2.74 -10.79
N MET A 2 -5.55 -1.66 -10.01
CA MET A 2 -4.94 -0.34 -10.32
C MET A 2 -3.43 -0.41 -10.61
N THR A 3 -2.68 -1.15 -9.79
CA THR A 3 -1.21 -1.19 -9.91
C THR A 3 -0.71 -1.90 -11.16
N HIS A 4 -1.44 -2.92 -11.63
CA HIS A 4 -1.09 -3.64 -12.85
C HIS A 4 -1.27 -2.75 -14.08
N LEU A 5 -2.39 -2.01 -14.13
CA LEU A 5 -2.62 -1.01 -15.16
C LEU A 5 -1.54 0.08 -15.17
N GLY A 6 -1.10 0.53 -13.98
CA GLY A 6 -0.01 1.50 -13.86
C GLY A 6 1.31 1.01 -14.44
N PHE A 7 1.69 -0.25 -14.15
CA PHE A 7 2.87 -0.87 -14.75
C PHE A 7 2.72 -1.07 -16.27
N ASP A 8 1.57 -1.54 -16.73
CA ASP A 8 1.28 -1.75 -18.15
C ASP A 8 1.34 -0.44 -18.96
N LEU A 9 0.91 0.67 -18.35
CA LEU A 9 0.96 2.00 -18.95
C LEU A 9 2.39 2.55 -18.95
N ALA A 10 3.12 2.43 -17.83
CA ALA A 10 4.51 2.87 -17.73
C ALA A 10 5.39 2.14 -18.76
N ALA A 11 5.20 0.82 -18.92
CA ALA A 11 5.91 0.03 -19.91
C ALA A 11 5.63 0.50 -21.35
N ARG A 12 4.37 0.82 -21.68
CA ARG A 12 3.97 1.31 -23.02
C ARG A 12 4.51 2.71 -23.35
N LEU A 13 4.71 3.54 -22.34
CA LEU A 13 5.20 4.91 -22.50
C LEU A 13 6.71 5.03 -22.33
N GLU A 14 7.42 3.90 -22.20
CA GLU A 14 8.86 3.85 -21.86
C GLU A 14 9.18 4.67 -20.59
N GLY A 15 8.20 4.72 -19.68
CA GLY A 15 8.24 5.48 -18.44
C GLY A 15 8.50 4.61 -17.22
N ARG A 16 8.51 5.26 -16.06
CA ARG A 16 8.69 4.62 -14.75
C ARG A 16 7.56 5.02 -13.82
N MET A 17 6.97 4.03 -13.16
CA MET A 17 5.97 4.29 -12.12
C MET A 17 6.69 4.82 -10.88
N VAL A 18 6.19 5.92 -10.33
CA VAL A 18 6.73 6.56 -9.12
C VAL A 18 5.62 6.85 -8.12
N ASP A 19 5.98 6.91 -6.83
CA ASP A 19 5.09 7.34 -5.76
C ASP A 19 5.02 8.87 -5.64
N ASP A 20 4.22 9.37 -4.69
CA ASP A 20 4.05 10.81 -4.45
C ASP A 20 5.35 11.53 -4.04
N ASN A 21 6.36 10.77 -3.61
CA ASN A 21 7.68 11.28 -3.24
C ASN A 21 8.71 11.10 -4.38
N GLY A 22 8.27 10.71 -5.58
CA GLY A 22 9.11 10.48 -6.75
C GLY A 22 9.96 9.20 -6.68
N ARG A 23 9.73 8.31 -5.71
CA ARG A 23 10.46 7.04 -5.59
C ARG A 23 9.90 6.05 -6.58
N VAL A 24 10.78 5.24 -7.19
CA VAL A 24 10.35 4.18 -8.11
C VAL A 24 9.47 3.19 -7.37
N VAL A 25 8.30 2.92 -7.94
CA VAL A 25 7.41 1.85 -7.51
C VAL A 25 7.80 0.59 -8.28
N SER A 26 8.07 -0.48 -7.56
CA SER A 26 8.31 -1.81 -8.11
C SER A 26 7.36 -2.82 -7.49
N GLU A 27 7.21 -3.99 -8.13
CA GLU A 27 6.41 -5.07 -7.57
C GLU A 27 6.93 -5.50 -6.19
N GLU A 28 8.25 -5.50 -6.02
CA GLU A 28 8.90 -5.78 -4.74
C GLU A 28 8.56 -4.72 -3.67
N SER A 29 8.60 -3.42 -4.02
CA SER A 29 8.27 -2.35 -3.07
C SER A 29 6.80 -2.46 -2.61
N LEU A 30 5.90 -2.75 -3.54
CA LEU A 30 4.48 -2.97 -3.24
C LEU A 30 4.25 -4.19 -2.36
N ASN A 31 4.98 -5.28 -2.59
CA ASN A 31 4.89 -6.48 -1.74
C ASN A 31 5.39 -6.19 -0.32
N ARG A 32 6.46 -5.40 -0.16
CA ARG A 32 6.89 -4.93 1.16
C ARG A 32 5.84 -4.06 1.83
N ASP A 33 5.18 -3.16 1.10
CA ASP A 33 4.09 -2.32 1.63
C ASP A 33 2.91 -3.17 2.10
N ARG A 34 2.50 -4.16 1.31
CA ARG A 34 1.44 -5.10 1.69
C ARG A 34 1.79 -5.89 2.94
N ALA A 35 3.03 -6.39 3.05
CA ALA A 35 3.50 -7.12 4.22
C ALA A 35 3.49 -6.23 5.49
N ARG A 36 3.93 -4.97 5.35
CA ARG A 36 3.91 -4.00 6.45
C ARG A 36 2.48 -3.67 6.89
N LEU A 37 1.57 -3.47 5.95
CA LEU A 37 0.14 -3.26 6.22
C LEU A 37 -0.46 -4.46 6.96
N LEU A 38 -0.20 -5.68 6.50
CA LEU A 38 -0.71 -6.90 7.13
C LEU A 38 -0.22 -7.01 8.59
N ALA A 39 1.08 -6.78 8.82
CA ALA A 39 1.64 -6.78 10.17
C ALA A 39 1.05 -5.67 11.06
N PHE A 40 0.72 -4.52 10.49
CA PHE A 40 0.04 -3.45 11.21
C PHE A 40 -1.38 -3.88 11.63
N TYR A 41 -2.16 -4.46 10.71
CA TYR A 41 -3.50 -4.96 11.02
C TYR A 41 -3.48 -6.05 12.09
N GLN A 42 -2.54 -6.99 12.03
CA GLN A 42 -2.37 -8.01 13.08
C GLN A 42 -2.09 -7.39 14.45
N ARG A 43 -1.26 -6.34 14.50
CA ARG A 43 -0.96 -5.60 15.74
C ARG A 43 -2.14 -4.80 16.27
N MET A 44 -3.03 -4.33 15.39
CA MET A 44 -4.26 -3.64 15.78
C MET A 44 -5.28 -4.63 16.33
N ASP A 45 -5.45 -5.77 15.65
CA ASP A 45 -6.36 -6.84 16.04
C ASP A 45 -5.98 -7.42 17.41
N ALA A 46 -4.70 -7.68 17.64
CA ALA A 46 -4.17 -8.11 18.95
C ALA A 46 -4.43 -7.11 20.09
N ARG A 47 -4.75 -5.84 19.78
CA ARG A 47 -5.10 -4.80 20.74
C ARG A 47 -6.61 -4.52 20.79
N GLY A 48 -7.44 -5.37 20.17
CA GLY A 48 -8.89 -5.21 20.10
C GLY A 48 -9.32 -4.01 19.24
N ILE A 49 -8.52 -3.65 18.23
CA ILE A 49 -8.86 -2.60 17.27
C ILE A 49 -9.06 -3.26 15.90
N PRO A 50 -10.30 -3.68 15.56
CA PRO A 50 -10.56 -4.29 14.26
C PRO A 50 -10.37 -3.26 13.14
N ALA A 51 -9.89 -3.73 11.98
CA ALA A 51 -9.77 -2.91 10.79
C ALA A 51 -11.15 -2.35 10.39
N GLY A 52 -11.22 -1.04 10.09
CA GLY A 52 -12.47 -0.37 9.72
C GLY A 52 -13.42 -0.07 10.89
N GLY A 53 -13.07 -0.44 12.12
CA GLY A 53 -13.83 -0.05 13.31
C GLY A 53 -13.66 1.43 13.65
N GLU A 54 -14.55 1.96 14.51
CA GLU A 54 -14.56 3.37 14.90
C GLU A 54 -13.22 3.82 15.53
N ARG A 55 -12.60 2.97 16.36
CA ARG A 55 -11.24 3.22 16.91
C ARG A 55 -10.15 3.20 15.85
N SER A 56 -10.30 2.40 14.79
CA SER A 56 -9.36 2.32 13.66
C SER A 56 -9.37 3.61 12.83
N LEU A 57 -10.56 4.16 12.56
CA LEU A 57 -10.72 5.40 11.79
C LEU A 57 -10.06 6.61 12.44
N ARG A 58 -10.00 6.63 13.78
CA ARG A 58 -9.32 7.70 14.54
C ARG A 58 -7.79 7.64 14.50
N LEU A 59 -7.18 6.60 13.92
CA LEU A 59 -5.71 6.47 13.83
C LEU A 59 -5.13 7.10 12.56
N PHE A 60 -5.95 7.47 11.58
CA PHE A 60 -5.53 7.97 10.27
C PHE A 60 -5.92 9.45 10.04
N VAL A 61 -5.84 10.28 11.10
CA VAL A 61 -6.10 11.72 11.05
C VAL A 61 -4.88 12.49 10.54
#